data_AF-A0A965PPL0-F1
#
_entry.id   AF-A0A965PPL0-F1
#
_cell.length_a   1.000
_cell.length_b   1.000
_cell.length_c   1.000
_cell.angle_alpha   90.00
_cell.angle_beta   90.00
_cell.angle_gamma   90.00
#
_symmetry.space_group_name_H-M   'P 1'
#
loop_
_entity.id
_entity.type
_entity.pdbx_description
1 polymer ?
#
loop_
_entity_poly.entity_id
_entity_poly.type
_entity_poly.pdbx_seq_one_letter_code
_entity_poly.pdbx_strand_id
1 'polypeptide(L)'
;MGRAVDGTLFCDCDMVRCNTETLVDLILERHREFNSEIVAIEANQFQELIAVQLMEKARGRGLPVPCRTIINNVNKQVRIRRLGPYLAQKTIRFRAGNPANKIVVEQLRDFPSATHDDGPDAMEMALRVMIDLYNSRSAPPTVKRIRA
;
A
#
# COMPACT_ATOMS: atom_id res chain seq x y z
N MET A 1 5.10 2.19 -0.87
CA MET A 1 6.12 1.21 -1.28
C MET A 1 6.51 1.48 -2.73
N GLY A 2 7.78 1.35 -3.08
CA GLY A 2 8.28 1.53 -4.44
C GLY A 2 9.28 0.44 -4.83
N ARG A 3 9.60 0.34 -6.11
CA ARG A 3 10.53 -0.67 -6.66
C ARG A 3 11.59 0.02 -7.51
N ALA A 4 12.87 -0.26 -7.25
CA ALA A 4 13.96 0.16 -8.11
C ALA A 4 14.16 -0.78 -9.30
N VAL A 5 14.95 -0.35 -10.28
CA VAL A 5 15.21 -1.09 -11.52
C VAL A 5 15.82 -2.46 -11.24
N ASP A 6 16.73 -2.54 -10.27
CA ASP A 6 17.40 -3.77 -9.80
C ASP A 6 16.49 -4.75 -9.06
N GLY A 7 15.22 -4.38 -8.83
CA GLY A 7 14.25 -5.20 -8.10
C GLY A 7 14.22 -4.95 -6.59
N THR A 8 15.08 -4.08 -6.06
CA THR A 8 15.02 -3.68 -4.65
C THR A 8 13.68 -2.98 -4.35
N LEU A 9 13.03 -3.38 -3.26
CA LEU A 9 11.77 -2.79 -2.80
C LEU A 9 12.04 -1.79 -1.68
N PHE A 10 11.44 -0.61 -1.75
CA PHE A 10 11.54 0.43 -0.74
C PHE A 10 10.21 0.62 -0.03
N CYS A 11 10.25 0.61 1.31
CA CYS A 11 9.09 0.85 2.15
C CYS A 11 9.34 2.07 3.03
N ASP A 12 8.32 2.93 3.11
CA ASP A 12 8.24 3.99 4.09
C ASP A 12 6.82 3.93 4.67
N CYS A 13 6.71 4.05 5.99
CA CYS A 13 5.50 3.80 6.73
C CYS A 13 5.16 5.03 7.58
N ASP A 14 3.87 5.30 7.74
CA ASP A 14 3.36 6.24 8.74
C ASP A 14 2.48 5.47 9.72
N MET A 15 2.74 5.62 11.02
CA MET A 15 1.99 4.97 12.10
C MET A 15 1.49 6.04 13.05
N VAL A 16 0.29 6.56 12.79
CA VAL A 16 -0.27 7.69 13.53
C VAL A 16 -1.72 7.39 13.89
N ARG A 17 -2.07 7.57 15.17
CA ARG A 17 -3.47 7.56 15.59
C ARG A 17 -4.11 8.88 15.17
N CYS A 18 -4.99 8.82 14.17
CA CYS A 18 -5.64 10.00 13.61
C CYS A 18 -7.10 9.70 13.25
N ASN A 19 -7.87 10.76 13.00
CA ASN A 19 -9.23 10.62 12.46
C ASN A 19 -9.16 10.52 10.92
N THR A 20 -10.31 10.26 10.29
CA THR A 20 -10.40 10.10 8.83
C THR A 20 -9.91 11.31 8.06
N GLU A 21 -10.23 12.53 8.50
CA GLU A 21 -9.85 13.75 7.79
C GLU A 21 -8.33 13.96 7.77
N THR A 22 -7.69 13.79 8.93
CA THR A 22 -6.23 13.86 9.07
C THR A 22 -5.54 12.73 8.29
N LEU A 23 -6.12 11.53 8.25
CA LEU A 23 -5.60 10.44 7.42
C LEU A 23 -5.63 10.79 5.93
N VAL A 24 -6.73 11.37 5.45
CA VAL A 24 -6.85 11.82 4.06
C VAL A 24 -5.81 12.89 3.74
N ASP A 25 -5.60 13.85 4.64
CA ASP A 25 -4.54 14.86 4.46
C ASP A 25 -3.15 14.24 4.38
N LEU A 26 -2.84 13.30 5.28
CA LEU A 26 -1.57 12.58 5.27
C LEU A 26 -1.37 11.82 3.95
N ILE A 27 -2.40 11.13 3.45
CA ILE A 27 -2.33 10.43 2.16
C ILE A 27 -2.03 11.41 1.01
N LEU A 28 -2.69 12.57 0.98
CA LEU A 28 -2.46 13.58 -0.06
C LEU A 28 -1.05 14.17 0.01
N GLU A 29 -0.53 14.42 1.21
CA GLU A 29 0.84 14.88 1.42
C GLU A 29 1.86 13.85 0.94
N ARG A 30 1.67 12.57 1.28
CA ARG A 30 2.54 11.48 0.82
C ARG A 30 2.45 11.25 -0.68
N HIS A 31 1.26 11.34 -1.26
CA HIS A 31 1.10 11.29 -2.71
C HIS A 31 1.86 12.42 -3.39
N ARG A 32 1.83 13.63 -2.84
CA ARG A 32 2.60 14.77 -3.35
C ARG A 32 4.12 14.58 -3.17
N GLU A 33 4.56 14.00 -2.06
CA GLU A 33 5.98 13.73 -1.79
C GLU A 33 6.53 12.66 -2.74
N PHE A 34 5.79 11.58 -2.95
CA PHE A 34 6.28 10.40 -3.67
C PHE A 34 5.79 10.27 -5.11
N ASN A 35 4.85 11.12 -5.53
CA ASN A 35 4.16 11.00 -6.81
C ASN A 35 3.64 9.56 -7.04
N SER A 36 2.89 9.06 -6.05
CA SER A 36 2.48 7.65 -6.02
C SER A 36 1.69 7.28 -7.27
N GLU A 37 2.06 6.17 -7.89
CA GLU A 37 1.34 5.69 -9.09
C GLU A 37 -0.09 5.24 -8.77
N ILE A 38 -0.30 4.78 -7.53
CA ILE A 38 -1.60 4.39 -7.01
C ILE A 38 -1.61 4.52 -5.49
N VAL A 39 -2.77 4.88 -4.94
CA VAL A 39 -3.11 4.76 -3.53
C VAL A 39 -4.09 3.62 -3.38
N ALA A 40 -3.81 2.72 -2.44
CA ALA A 40 -4.65 1.57 -2.14
C ALA A 40 -5.25 1.70 -0.74
N ILE A 41 -6.57 1.60 -0.64
CA ILE A 41 -7.31 1.77 0.62
C ILE A 41 -8.11 0.50 0.88
N GLU A 42 -8.03 -0.05 2.08
CA GLU A 42 -8.91 -1.15 2.47
C GLU A 42 -10.36 -0.64 2.55
N ALA A 43 -11.32 -1.38 2.02
CA ALA A 43 -12.72 -0.98 1.98
C ALA A 43 -13.63 -1.80 2.91
N ASN A 44 -13.03 -2.71 3.70
CA ASN A 44 -13.76 -3.47 4.68
C ASN A 44 -14.35 -2.55 5.77
N GLN A 45 -15.56 -2.85 6.27
CA GLN A 45 -16.18 -2.14 7.40
C GLN A 45 -16.29 -0.60 7.23
N PHE A 46 -16.91 -0.13 6.15
CA PHE A 46 -17.17 1.29 5.86
C PHE A 46 -15.96 2.15 5.50
N GLN A 47 -14.76 1.55 5.37
CA GLN A 47 -13.56 2.29 4.95
C GLN A 47 -13.61 2.78 3.49
N GLU A 48 -14.59 2.33 2.69
CA GLU A 48 -14.88 2.92 1.36
C GLU A 48 -15.13 4.43 1.41
N LEU A 49 -15.69 4.94 2.51
CA LEU A 49 -15.90 6.39 2.71
C LEU A 49 -14.59 7.17 2.73
N ILE A 50 -13.48 6.55 3.16
CA ILE A 50 -12.15 7.17 3.15
C ILE A 50 -11.73 7.44 1.70
N ALA A 51 -11.97 6.48 0.79
CA ALA A 51 -11.65 6.65 -0.63
C ALA A 51 -12.49 7.76 -1.28
N VAL A 52 -13.78 7.85 -0.93
CA VAL A 52 -14.66 8.94 -1.39
C VAL A 52 -14.13 10.30 -0.93
N GLN A 53 -13.87 10.46 0.36
CA GLN A 53 -13.34 11.71 0.92
C GLN A 53 -11.97 12.08 0.32
N LEU A 54 -11.10 11.09 0.11
CA LEU A 54 -9.82 11.30 -0.55
C LEU A 54 -10.00 11.85 -1.96
N MET A 55 -10.87 11.23 -2.77
CA MET A 55 -11.11 11.67 -4.15
C MET A 55 -11.73 13.07 -4.23
N GLU A 56 -12.65 13.41 -3.32
CA GLU A 56 -13.24 14.74 -3.24
C GLU A 56 -12.21 15.80 -2.86
N LYS A 57 -11.41 15.56 -1.82
CA LYS A 57 -10.39 16.50 -1.35
C LYS A 57 -9.24 16.63 -2.35
N ALA A 58 -8.83 15.53 -2.99
CA ALA A 58 -7.88 15.50 -4.10
C ALA A 58 -8.31 16.41 -5.25
N ARG A 59 -9.58 16.28 -5.69
CA ARG A 59 -10.17 17.12 -6.74
C ARG A 59 -10.17 18.59 -6.34
N GLY A 60 -10.57 18.90 -5.11
CA GLY A 60 -10.57 20.27 -4.58
C GLY A 60 -9.17 20.92 -4.55
N ARG A 61 -8.11 20.11 -4.45
CA ARG A 61 -6.70 20.57 -4.49
C ARG A 61 -6.07 20.55 -5.88
N GLY A 62 -6.80 20.13 -6.91
CA GLY A 62 -6.23 19.94 -8.25
C GLY A 62 -5.13 18.88 -8.31
N LEU A 63 -5.11 17.94 -7.36
CA LEU A 63 -4.11 16.89 -7.24
C LEU A 63 -4.76 15.54 -7.59
N PRO A 64 -4.66 15.04 -8.83
CA PRO A 64 -5.25 13.76 -9.18
C PRO A 64 -4.54 12.63 -8.42
N VAL A 65 -5.32 11.85 -7.67
CA VAL A 65 -4.83 10.69 -6.93
C VAL A 65 -5.50 9.44 -7.47
N PRO A 66 -4.79 8.59 -8.25
CA PRO A 66 -5.30 7.29 -8.64
C PRO A 66 -5.52 6.45 -7.38
N CYS A 67 -6.79 6.18 -7.06
CA CYS A 67 -7.17 5.46 -5.85
C CYS A 67 -7.86 4.13 -6.21
N ARG A 68 -7.47 3.06 -5.52
CA ARG A 68 -8.10 1.74 -5.62
C ARG A 68 -8.53 1.25 -4.25
N THR A 69 -9.76 0.79 -4.15
CA THR A 69 -10.26 0.11 -2.97
C THR A 69 -9.88 -1.38 -2.99
N ILE A 70 -9.59 -1.95 -1.82
CA ILE A 70 -9.26 -3.37 -1.64
C ILE A 70 -10.22 -3.97 -0.63
N ILE A 71 -10.94 -5.00 -1.07
CA ILE A 71 -11.74 -5.85 -0.18
C ILE A 71 -10.89 -7.09 0.14
N ASN A 72 -10.59 -7.29 1.42
CA ASN A 72 -9.84 -8.45 1.85
C ASN A 72 -10.78 -9.54 2.38
N ASN A 73 -10.80 -10.70 1.71
CA ASN A 73 -11.61 -11.86 2.10
C ASN A 73 -10.77 -13.00 2.73
N VAL A 74 -9.44 -12.93 2.60
CA VAL A 74 -8.52 -13.92 3.15
C VAL A 74 -8.06 -13.45 4.53
N ASN A 75 -7.88 -14.36 5.49
CA ASN A 75 -7.39 -14.02 6.83
C ASN A 75 -6.09 -13.18 6.80
N LYS A 76 -6.04 -12.12 7.62
CA LYS A 76 -4.94 -11.15 7.71
C LYS A 76 -3.58 -11.80 7.87
N GLN A 77 -3.43 -12.76 8.79
CA GLN A 77 -2.15 -13.44 9.01
C GLN A 77 -1.68 -14.23 7.78
N VAL A 78 -2.61 -14.86 7.05
CA VAL A 78 -2.28 -15.59 5.82
C VAL A 78 -1.80 -14.63 4.74
N ARG A 79 -2.41 -13.44 4.63
CA ARG A 79 -1.96 -12.41 3.70
C ARG A 79 -0.55 -11.93 4.06
N ILE A 80 -0.31 -11.53 5.31
CA ILE A 80 0.98 -10.98 5.77
C ILE A 80 2.14 -11.95 5.46
N ARG A 81 1.93 -13.27 5.55
CA ARG A 81 2.95 -14.29 5.20
C ARG A 81 3.48 -14.16 3.77
N ARG A 82 2.77 -13.50 2.85
CA ARG A 82 3.27 -13.20 1.48
C ARG A 82 4.50 -12.30 1.46
N LEU A 83 4.76 -11.55 2.53
CA LEU A 83 5.99 -10.78 2.70
C LEU A 83 7.22 -11.67 2.93
N GLY A 84 7.03 -12.90 3.43
CA GLY A 84 8.09 -13.80 3.89
C GLY A 84 9.24 -14.01 2.89
N PRO A 85 8.98 -14.37 1.62
CA PRO A 85 10.04 -14.54 0.63
C PRO A 85 10.88 -13.29 0.40
N TYR A 86 10.26 -12.11 0.34
CA TYR A 86 10.95 -10.83 0.11
C TYR A 86 11.78 -10.39 1.32
N LEU A 87 11.30 -10.68 2.54
CA LEU A 87 12.02 -10.43 3.77
C LEU A 87 13.22 -11.38 3.91
N ALA A 88 13.03 -12.67 3.64
CA ALA A 88 14.10 -13.68 3.67
C ALA A 88 15.21 -13.38 2.67
N GLN A 89 14.86 -12.87 1.48
CA GLN A 89 15.80 -12.46 0.44
C GLN A 89 16.44 -11.08 0.69
N LYS A 90 16.01 -10.37 1.75
CA LYS A 90 16.47 -9.00 2.07
C LYS A 90 16.23 -8.00 0.93
N THR A 91 15.19 -8.22 0.13
CA THR A 91 14.85 -7.35 -1.01
C THR A 91 14.14 -6.07 -0.56
N ILE A 92 13.48 -6.11 0.60
CA ILE A 92 12.80 -4.95 1.18
C ILE A 92 13.77 -4.11 2.02
N ARG A 93 13.84 -2.81 1.72
CA ARG A 93 14.58 -1.80 2.47
C ARG A 93 13.62 -0.77 3.03
N PHE A 94 13.78 -0.46 4.31
CA PHE A 94 13.01 0.59 4.97
C PHE A 94 13.78 1.92 4.91
N ARG A 95 13.07 3.04 4.72
CA ARG A 95 13.67 4.37 4.74
C ARG A 95 14.29 4.64 6.13
N ALA A 96 15.55 5.08 6.14
CA ALA A 96 16.23 5.48 7.35
C ALA A 96 15.68 6.80 7.91
N GLY A 97 15.77 6.98 9.22
CA GLY A 97 15.36 8.24 9.89
C GLY A 97 13.86 8.36 10.18
N ASN A 98 13.01 7.46 9.68
CA ASN A 98 11.60 7.41 10.05
C ASN A 98 11.35 6.40 11.21
N PRO A 99 10.93 6.85 12.41
CA PRO A 99 10.66 5.97 13.54
C PRO A 99 9.56 4.95 13.29
N ALA A 100 8.54 5.28 12.48
CA ALA A 100 7.45 4.37 12.16
C ALA A 100 7.96 3.10 11.45
N ASN A 101 9.00 3.23 10.61
CA ASN A 101 9.63 2.07 9.99
C ASN A 101 10.24 1.11 11.01
N LYS A 102 10.78 1.61 12.14
CA LYS A 102 11.30 0.75 13.21
C LYS A 102 10.18 -0.06 13.87
N ILE A 103 9.06 0.59 14.15
CA ILE A 103 7.86 -0.05 14.71
C ILE A 103 7.35 -1.16 13.79
N VAL A 104 7.23 -0.89 12.48
CA VAL A 104 6.78 -1.91 11.52
C VAL A 104 7.77 -3.08 11.42
N VAL A 105 9.09 -2.80 11.47
CA VAL A 105 10.11 -3.86 11.50
C VAL A 105 10.00 -4.71 12.76
N GLU A 106 9.72 -4.11 13.93
CA GLU A 106 9.47 -4.85 15.17
C GLU A 106 8.21 -5.72 15.07
N GLN A 107 7.10 -5.16 14.56
CA GLN A 107 5.88 -5.93 14.29
C GLN A 107 6.12 -7.12 13.36
N LEU A 108 6.98 -6.96 12.33
CA LEU A 108 7.35 -8.06 11.42
C LEU A 108 8.23 -9.13 12.09
N ARG A 109 9.09 -8.75 13.04
CA ARG A 109 9.93 -9.70 13.78
C ARG A 109 9.11 -10.56 14.74
N ASP A 110 8.13 -9.95 15.39
CA ASP A 110 7.30 -10.60 16.40
C ASP A 110 6.08 -11.31 15.78
N PHE A 111 5.86 -11.16 14.47
CA PHE A 111 4.77 -11.82 13.76
C PHE A 111 4.87 -13.36 13.84
N PRO A 112 3.77 -14.09 14.13
CA PRO A 112 2.38 -13.63 14.22
C PRO A 112 1.91 -13.26 15.64
N SER A 113 2.83 -13.20 16.60
CA SER A 113 2.54 -12.99 18.03
C SER A 113 2.57 -11.52 18.47
N ALA A 114 2.90 -10.60 17.57
CA ALA A 114 2.90 -9.17 17.83
C ALA A 114 1.52 -8.68 18.30
N THR A 115 1.49 -7.74 19.25
CA THR A 115 0.25 -7.10 19.72
C THR A 115 -0.48 -6.36 18.60
N HIS A 116 0.27 -5.84 17.63
CA HIS A 116 -0.25 -5.09 16.49
C HIS A 116 0.37 -5.60 15.20
N ASP A 117 -0.44 -5.67 14.15
CA ASP A 117 -0.06 -6.18 12.82
C ASP A 117 -0.51 -5.27 11.67
N ASP A 118 -0.91 -4.03 11.99
CA ASP A 118 -1.40 -3.05 11.02
C ASP A 118 -0.31 -2.60 10.04
N GLY A 119 0.92 -2.42 10.50
CA GLY A 119 2.07 -2.11 9.66
C GLY A 119 2.36 -3.21 8.63
N PRO A 120 2.58 -4.47 9.07
CA PRO A 120 2.70 -5.62 8.18
C PRO A 120 1.54 -5.79 7.19
N ASP A 121 0.30 -5.55 7.62
CA ASP A 121 -0.88 -5.70 6.74
C ASP A 121 -0.96 -4.61 5.67
N ALA A 122 -0.75 -3.34 6.04
CA ALA A 122 -0.67 -2.25 5.08
C ALA A 122 0.48 -2.46 4.09
N MET A 123 1.61 -2.98 4.56
CA MET A 123 2.75 -3.32 3.72
C MET A 123 2.46 -4.48 2.76
N GLU A 124 1.73 -5.51 3.18
CA GLU A 124 1.25 -6.59 2.30
C GLU A 124 0.37 -6.04 1.18
N MET A 125 -0.58 -5.17 1.52
CA MET A 125 -1.47 -4.56 0.53
C MET A 125 -0.68 -3.74 -0.48
N ALA A 126 0.27 -2.93 -0.02
CA ALA A 126 1.12 -2.13 -0.88
C ALA A 126 1.96 -3.01 -1.84
N LEU A 127 2.55 -4.11 -1.33
CA LEU A 127 3.29 -5.07 -2.15
C LEU A 127 2.40 -5.72 -3.20
N ARG A 128 1.22 -6.20 -2.80
CA ARG A 128 0.27 -6.88 -3.70
C ARG A 128 -0.19 -5.97 -4.83
N VAL A 129 -0.52 -4.72 -4.51
CA VAL A 129 -0.93 -3.73 -5.53
C VAL A 129 0.22 -3.40 -6.47
N MET A 130 1.43 -3.22 -5.94
CA MET A 130 2.61 -2.94 -6.77
C MET A 130 2.91 -4.09 -7.75
N ILE A 131 2.78 -5.35 -7.30
CA ILE A 131 2.94 -6.52 -8.18
C ILE A 131 1.85 -6.54 -9.26
N ASP A 132 0.59 -6.27 -8.90
CA ASP A 132 -0.52 -6.24 -9.84
C ASP A 132 -0.33 -5.16 -10.92
N LEU A 133 0.10 -3.96 -10.52
CA LEU A 133 0.46 -2.88 -11.44
C LEU A 133 1.62 -3.26 -12.38
N TYR A 134 2.68 -3.86 -11.83
CA TYR A 134 3.83 -4.27 -12.61
C TYR A 134 3.46 -5.33 -13.66
N ASN A 135 2.67 -6.33 -13.27
CA ASN A 135 2.19 -7.37 -14.16
C ASN A 135 1.24 -6.82 -15.23
N SER A 136 0.35 -5.90 -14.87
CA SER A 136 -0.57 -5.25 -15.81
C SER A 136 0.14 -4.45 -16.90
N ARG A 137 1.33 -3.90 -16.60
CA ARG A 137 2.18 -3.21 -17.58
C ARG A 137 2.99 -4.16 -18.46
N SER A 138 3.33 -5.33 -17.92
CA SER A 138 4.18 -6.32 -18.59
C SER A 138 3.37 -7.30 -19.44
N ALA A 139 2.04 -7.35 -19.26
CA ALA A 139 1.17 -8.20 -20.05
C ALA A 139 1.13 -7.74 -21.52
N PRO A 140 1.31 -8.64 -22.51
CA PRO A 140 1.15 -8.28 -23.91
C PRO A 140 -0.29 -7.79 -24.17
N PRO A 141 -0.48 -6.79 -25.05
CA PRO A 141 -1.80 -6.26 -25.32
C PRO A 141 -2.73 -7.38 -25.81
N THR A 142 -3.75 -7.69 -25.01
CA THR A 142 -4.74 -8.69 -25.39
C THR A 142 -5.70 -8.03 -26.36
N VAL A 143 -5.46 -8.19 -27.67
CA VAL A 143 -6.40 -7.73 -28.70
C VAL A 143 -7.67 -8.57 -28.61
N LYS A 144 -8.71 -8.05 -27.95
CA LYS A 144 -10.05 -8.64 -28.03
C LYS A 144 -10.61 -8.38 -29.42
N ARG A 145 -10.59 -9.40 -30.29
CA ARG A 145 -11.34 -9.37 -31.54
C ARG A 145 -12.83 -9.30 -31.21
N ILE A 146 -13.46 -8.16 -31.50
CA ILE A 146 -14.92 -8.06 -31.55
C ILE A 146 -15.34 -8.71 -32.87
N ARG A 147 -16.17 -9.76 -32.80
CA ARG A 147 -16.84 -10.30 -33.99
C ARG A 147 -18.07 -9.43 -34.27
N ALA A 148 -18.24 -9.07 -35.54
CA ALA A 148 -19.45 -8.40 -36.05
C ALA A 148 -20.66 -9.35 -35.98
#